data_AF-A0A4Y9TAL4-F1
#
_entry.id   AF-A0A4Y9TAL4-F1
#
_cell.length_a   1.000
_cell.length_b   1.000
_cell.length_c   1.000
_cell.angle_alpha   90.00
_cell.angle_beta   90.00
_cell.angle_gamma   90.00
#
_symmetry.space_group_name_H-M   'P 1'
#
loop_
_entity.id
_entity.type
_entity.pdbx_description
1 polymer ?
#
loop_
_entity_poly.entity_id
_entity_poly.type
_entity_poly.pdbx_seq_one_letter_code
_entity_poly.pdbx_strand_id
1 'polypeptide(L)'
;LALANAARETLRMGDLIDNMLEAMLDVLHGKQTAVTQEVRRLTDDVEALYSAIKVYLAQMPREDLSDQDSRRWAEIIELAINLKLASDLIERMLRKVQQQKTSQRRSFSEVGVEELAGLHSQLISNLRLGLSVFLSADKESARQLLREKRRFRAQERRMAHAHVSRLQRKIVQSIETSSLHLE
;
A
#
# COMPACT_ATOMS: atom_id res chain seq x y z
N LEU A 1 -23.00 9.63 14.94
CA LEU A 1 -23.24 8.21 14.56
C LEU A 1 -22.90 7.94 13.09
N ALA A 2 -23.32 8.78 12.14
CA ALA A 2 -23.06 8.57 10.71
C ALA A 2 -21.57 8.50 10.34
N LEU A 3 -20.76 9.52 10.67
CA LEU A 3 -19.32 9.53 10.36
C LEU A 3 -18.54 8.38 11.02
N ALA A 4 -19.01 7.87 12.16
CA ALA A 4 -18.37 6.75 12.83
C ALA A 4 -18.50 5.43 12.05
N ASN A 5 -19.62 5.22 11.35
CA ASN A 5 -19.79 4.07 10.45
C ASN A 5 -18.83 4.18 9.26
N ALA A 6 -18.80 5.34 8.60
CA ALA A 6 -17.92 5.57 7.46
C ALA A 6 -16.44 5.38 7.85
N ALA A 7 -16.03 5.91 9.01
CA ALA A 7 -14.67 5.72 9.51
C ALA A 7 -14.33 4.24 9.77
N ARG A 8 -15.26 3.43 10.29
CA ARG A 8 -15.04 1.98 10.47
C ARG A 8 -14.86 1.26 9.15
N GLU A 9 -15.71 1.54 8.15
CA GLU A 9 -15.55 0.92 6.84
C GLU A 9 -14.26 1.38 6.13
N THR A 10 -13.80 2.61 6.35
CA THR A 10 -12.48 3.06 5.86
C THR A 10 -11.33 2.29 6.55
N LEU A 11 -11.42 2.00 7.85
CA LEU A 11 -10.44 1.16 8.53
C LEU A 11 -10.45 -0.28 7.98
N ARG A 12 -11.63 -0.83 7.69
CA ARG A 12 -11.78 -2.13 7.04
C ARG A 12 -11.14 -2.15 5.65
N MET A 13 -11.24 -1.09 4.85
CA MET A 13 -10.46 -0.97 3.62
C MET A 13 -8.96 -1.04 3.90
N GLY A 14 -8.49 -0.40 4.98
CA GLY A 14 -7.11 -0.47 5.43
C GLY A 14 -6.62 -1.91 5.69
N ASP A 15 -7.45 -2.72 6.34
CA ASP A 15 -7.15 -4.14 6.58
C ASP A 15 -7.07 -4.95 5.27
N LEU A 16 -7.91 -4.62 4.27
CA LEU A 16 -7.81 -5.24 2.94
C LEU A 16 -6.50 -4.85 2.24
N ILE A 17 -6.07 -3.60 2.33
CA ILE A 17 -4.77 -3.17 1.80
C ILE A 17 -3.62 -3.89 2.50
N ASP A 18 -3.72 -4.10 3.82
CA ASP A 18 -2.73 -4.85 4.59
C ASP A 18 -2.60 -6.31 4.06
N ASN A 19 -3.73 -6.99 3.84
CA ASN A 19 -3.74 -8.34 3.26
C ASN A 19 -3.16 -8.37 1.84
N MET A 20 -3.46 -7.37 1.00
CA MET A 20 -2.90 -7.27 -0.36
C MET A 20 -1.38 -7.07 -0.35
N LEU A 21 -0.89 -6.28 0.61
CA LEU A 21 0.54 -6.09 0.83
C LEU A 21 1.17 -7.42 1.28
N GLU A 22 0.62 -8.12 2.27
CA GLU A 22 1.15 -9.43 2.69
C GLU A 22 1.21 -10.44 1.52
N ALA A 23 0.18 -10.47 0.68
CA ALA A 23 0.14 -11.28 -0.54
C ALA A 23 1.25 -10.90 -1.55
N MET A 24 1.56 -9.61 -1.70
CA MET A 24 2.65 -9.14 -2.56
C MET A 24 4.03 -9.61 -2.06
N LEU A 25 4.24 -9.62 -0.74
CA LEU A 25 5.47 -10.14 -0.13
C LEU A 25 5.65 -11.64 -0.42
N ASP A 26 4.58 -12.41 -0.34
CA ASP A 26 4.57 -13.84 -0.69
C ASP A 26 4.92 -14.09 -2.17
N VAL A 27 4.43 -13.25 -3.08
CA VAL A 27 4.77 -13.30 -4.51
C VAL A 27 6.23 -12.93 -4.76
N LEU A 28 6.77 -11.93 -4.04
CA LEU A 28 8.20 -11.60 -4.10
C LEU A 28 9.06 -12.82 -3.73
N HIS A 29 8.66 -13.57 -2.69
CA HIS A 29 9.31 -14.82 -2.29
C HIS A 29 9.00 -16.05 -3.17
N GLY A 30 8.05 -15.94 -4.11
CA GLY A 30 7.83 -16.94 -5.16
C GLY A 30 6.57 -17.79 -5.05
N LYS A 31 5.70 -17.57 -4.05
CA LYS A 31 4.38 -18.23 -3.97
C LYS A 31 3.43 -17.56 -4.98
N GLN A 32 2.94 -18.27 -6.00
CA GLN A 32 2.36 -17.57 -7.17
C GLN A 32 0.93 -17.95 -7.59
N THR A 33 0.52 -19.22 -7.56
CA THR A 33 -0.68 -19.62 -8.31
C THR A 33 -2.02 -19.16 -7.72
N ALA A 34 -2.17 -19.13 -6.40
CA ALA A 34 -3.43 -18.71 -5.75
C ALA A 34 -3.53 -17.20 -5.51
N VAL A 35 -2.40 -16.47 -5.56
CA VAL A 35 -2.33 -15.10 -5.05
C VAL A 35 -3.03 -14.09 -5.97
N THR A 36 -3.03 -14.31 -7.28
CA THR A 36 -3.67 -13.37 -8.23
C THR A 36 -5.18 -13.30 -8.07
N GLN A 37 -5.83 -14.45 -7.88
CA GLN A 37 -7.28 -14.50 -7.72
C GLN A 37 -7.70 -13.87 -6.40
N GLU A 38 -6.93 -14.11 -5.33
CA GLU A 38 -7.20 -13.50 -4.03
C GLU A 38 -7.02 -11.97 -4.07
N VAL A 39 -5.93 -11.46 -4.65
CA VAL A 39 -5.71 -10.01 -4.74
C VAL A 39 -6.76 -9.33 -5.63
N ARG A 40 -7.25 -10.00 -6.68
CA ARG A 40 -8.38 -9.50 -7.46
C ARG A 40 -9.65 -9.40 -6.63
N ARG A 41 -9.97 -10.45 -5.86
CA ARG A 41 -11.12 -10.46 -4.93
C ARG A 41 -11.02 -9.33 -3.90
N LEU A 42 -9.84 -9.14 -3.32
CA LEU A 42 -9.58 -8.04 -2.38
C LEU A 42 -9.75 -6.66 -3.05
N THR A 43 -9.32 -6.51 -4.31
CA THR A 43 -9.50 -5.26 -5.07
C THR A 43 -10.98 -4.96 -5.30
N ASP A 44 -11.78 -5.98 -5.64
CA ASP A 44 -13.23 -5.85 -5.81
C ASP A 44 -13.91 -5.46 -4.48
N ASP A 45 -13.48 -6.06 -3.36
CA ASP A 45 -13.95 -5.74 -2.00
C ASP A 45 -13.61 -4.27 -1.62
N VAL A 46 -12.40 -3.79 -1.96
CA VAL A 46 -11.99 -2.39 -1.74
C VAL A 46 -12.83 -1.42 -2.58
N GLU A 47 -13.12 -1.74 -3.84
CA GLU A 47 -13.98 -0.90 -4.70
C GLU A 47 -15.40 -0.82 -4.13
N ALA A 48 -15.97 -1.95 -3.70
CA ALA A 48 -17.31 -1.98 -3.11
C ALA A 48 -17.39 -1.09 -1.85
N LEU A 49 -16.41 -1.21 -0.94
CA LEU A 49 -16.35 -0.39 0.27
C LEU A 49 -16.15 1.10 -0.05
N TYR A 50 -15.22 1.42 -0.95
CA TYR A 50 -14.96 2.79 -1.37
C TYR A 50 -16.23 3.45 -1.95
N SER A 51 -16.93 2.74 -2.84
CA SER A 51 -18.17 3.22 -3.45
C SER A 51 -19.26 3.45 -2.39
N ALA A 52 -19.45 2.51 -1.48
CA ALA A 52 -20.42 2.63 -0.38
C ALA A 52 -20.11 3.82 0.54
N ILE A 53 -18.85 4.00 0.96
CA ILE A 53 -18.42 5.12 1.79
C ILE A 53 -18.66 6.45 1.07
N LYS A 54 -18.27 6.55 -0.20
CA LYS A 54 -18.45 7.75 -1.02
C LYS A 54 -19.92 8.15 -1.13
N VAL A 55 -20.80 7.19 -1.44
CA VAL A 55 -22.25 7.43 -1.54
C VAL A 55 -22.81 7.84 -0.17
N TYR A 56 -22.42 7.14 0.89
CA TYR A 56 -22.87 7.43 2.26
C TYR A 56 -22.49 8.85 2.70
N LEU A 57 -21.24 9.25 2.47
CA LEU A 57 -20.75 10.60 2.80
C LEU A 57 -21.40 11.69 1.94
N ALA A 58 -21.74 11.40 0.68
CA ALA A 58 -22.39 12.36 -0.22
C ALA A 58 -23.85 12.68 0.18
N GLN A 59 -24.50 11.80 0.93
CA GLN A 59 -25.85 12.03 1.46
C GLN A 59 -25.87 12.95 2.68
N MET A 60 -24.71 13.34 3.21
CA MET A 60 -24.61 14.22 4.38
C MET A 60 -24.53 15.69 3.92
N PRO A 61 -25.53 16.54 4.24
CA PRO A 61 -25.47 17.95 3.92
C PRO A 61 -24.31 18.61 4.66
N ARG A 62 -23.35 19.20 3.94
CA ARG A 62 -22.15 19.78 4.57
C ARG A 62 -22.44 21.00 5.44
N GLU A 63 -23.48 21.74 5.10
CA GLU A 63 -23.94 22.92 5.83
C GLU A 63 -24.50 22.60 7.23
N ASP A 64 -24.94 21.36 7.42
CA ASP A 64 -25.46 20.87 8.71
C ASP A 64 -24.36 20.27 9.62
N LEU A 65 -23.12 20.17 9.12
CA LEU A 65 -22.00 19.62 9.89
C LEU A 65 -21.34 20.68 10.75
N SER A 66 -21.03 20.32 11.99
CA SER A 66 -20.11 21.10 12.81
C SER A 66 -18.71 21.18 12.16
N ASP A 67 -17.89 22.16 12.52
CA ASP A 67 -16.50 22.24 12.04
C ASP A 67 -15.67 20.99 12.36
N GLN A 68 -15.98 20.31 13.47
CA GLN A 68 -15.33 19.06 13.83
C GLN A 68 -15.76 17.93 12.90
N ASP A 69 -17.07 17.81 12.64
CA ASP A 69 -17.62 16.79 11.76
C ASP A 69 -17.22 17.02 10.30
N SER A 70 -17.15 18.27 9.85
CA SER A 70 -16.68 18.63 8.51
C SER A 70 -15.21 18.23 8.28
N ARG A 71 -14.34 18.45 9.28
CA ARG A 71 -12.96 17.95 9.25
C ARG A 71 -12.91 16.44 9.23
N ARG A 72 -13.69 15.77 10.08
CA ARG A 72 -13.71 14.30 10.12
C ARG A 72 -14.26 13.69 8.83
N TRP A 73 -15.27 14.29 8.24
CA TRP A 73 -15.79 13.94 6.91
C TRP A 73 -14.68 14.00 5.86
N ALA A 74 -13.88 15.06 5.86
CA ALA A 74 -12.78 15.25 4.92
C ALA A 74 -11.68 14.19 5.10
N GLU A 75 -11.26 13.93 6.34
CA GLU A 75 -10.29 12.88 6.66
C GLU A 75 -10.74 11.50 6.16
N ILE A 76 -12.01 11.14 6.35
CA ILE A 76 -12.57 9.84 5.94
C ILE A 76 -12.51 9.70 4.41
N ILE A 77 -13.02 10.68 3.66
CA ILE A 77 -13.05 10.56 2.20
C ILE A 77 -11.63 10.58 1.60
N GLU A 78 -10.73 11.40 2.15
CA GLU A 78 -9.33 11.46 1.69
C GLU A 78 -8.61 10.14 1.92
N LEU A 79 -8.77 9.54 3.10
CA LEU A 79 -8.16 8.23 3.37
C LEU A 79 -8.77 7.14 2.48
N ALA A 80 -10.10 7.12 2.30
CA ALA A 80 -10.76 6.14 1.44
C ALA A 80 -10.27 6.23 -0.02
N ILE A 81 -10.11 7.44 -0.56
CA ILE A 81 -9.53 7.67 -1.90
C ILE A 81 -8.10 7.13 -1.96
N ASN A 82 -7.26 7.47 -0.97
CA ASN A 82 -5.87 7.04 -0.95
C ASN A 82 -5.72 5.51 -0.86
N LEU A 83 -6.56 4.84 -0.06
CA LEU A 83 -6.58 3.38 0.04
C LEU A 83 -7.04 2.74 -1.27
N LYS A 84 -8.03 3.32 -1.95
CA LYS A 84 -8.46 2.83 -3.26
C LYS A 84 -7.34 2.91 -4.30
N LEU A 85 -6.65 4.06 -4.37
CA LEU A 85 -5.52 4.26 -5.27
C LEU A 85 -4.37 3.29 -4.94
N ALA A 86 -4.13 3.02 -3.65
CA ALA A 86 -3.15 2.03 -3.21
C ALA A 86 -3.51 0.62 -3.68
N SER A 87 -4.79 0.21 -3.57
CA SER A 87 -5.27 -1.08 -4.09
C SER A 87 -4.94 -1.26 -5.57
N ASP A 88 -5.27 -0.27 -6.40
CA ASP A 88 -5.04 -0.32 -7.85
C ASP A 88 -3.55 -0.39 -8.20
N LEU A 89 -2.72 0.32 -7.42
CA LEU A 89 -1.28 0.26 -7.57
C LEU A 89 -0.74 -1.13 -7.19
N ILE A 90 -1.16 -1.69 -6.06
CA ILE A 90 -0.71 -3.01 -5.59
C ILE A 90 -1.11 -4.10 -6.59
N GLU A 91 -2.37 -4.11 -7.04
CA GLU A 91 -2.86 -5.08 -8.02
C GLU A 91 -2.07 -5.01 -9.34
N ARG A 92 -1.78 -3.79 -9.83
CA ARG A 92 -0.94 -3.57 -11.01
C ARG A 92 0.49 -4.06 -10.80
N MET A 93 1.11 -3.74 -9.67
CA MET A 93 2.49 -4.16 -9.37
C MET A 93 2.60 -5.67 -9.25
N LEU A 94 1.62 -6.32 -8.60
CA LEU A 94 1.57 -7.78 -8.49
C LEU A 94 1.55 -8.45 -9.87
N ARG A 95 0.69 -7.96 -10.78
CA ARG A 95 0.65 -8.46 -12.17
C ARG A 95 2.00 -8.33 -12.87
N LYS A 96 2.69 -7.19 -12.71
CA LYS A 96 4.03 -6.99 -13.30
C LYS A 96 5.05 -7.99 -12.75
N VAL A 97 5.10 -8.18 -11.43
CA VAL A 97 6.02 -9.13 -10.77
C VAL A 97 5.74 -10.57 -11.22
N GLN A 98 4.47 -10.95 -11.32
CA GLN A 98 4.09 -12.27 -11.80
C GLN A 98 4.43 -12.48 -13.28
N GLN A 99 4.18 -11.49 -14.13
CA GLN A 99 4.52 -11.55 -15.56
C GLN A 99 6.04 -11.73 -15.73
N GLN A 100 6.86 -10.99 -14.98
CA GLN A 100 8.31 -11.14 -15.02
C GLN A 100 8.78 -12.56 -14.68
N LYS A 101 8.22 -13.17 -13.63
CA LYS A 101 8.58 -14.53 -13.21
C LYS A 101 8.10 -15.60 -14.19
N THR A 102 6.87 -15.48 -14.69
CA THR A 102 6.23 -16.53 -15.49
C THR A 102 6.57 -16.44 -16.99
N SER A 103 6.34 -15.29 -17.61
CA SER A 103 6.50 -15.14 -19.06
C SER A 103 7.95 -14.86 -19.47
N GLN A 104 8.70 -14.12 -18.65
CA GLN A 104 10.10 -13.80 -18.94
C GLN A 104 11.10 -14.77 -18.29
N ARG A 105 10.64 -15.67 -17.40
CA ARG A 105 11.48 -16.58 -16.61
C ARG A 105 12.62 -15.86 -15.86
N ARG A 106 12.38 -14.61 -15.46
CA ARG A 106 13.34 -13.76 -14.76
C ARG A 106 12.99 -13.67 -13.29
N SER A 107 14.02 -13.59 -12.46
CA SER A 107 13.88 -13.40 -11.02
C SER A 107 14.77 -12.26 -10.57
N PHE A 108 14.31 -11.52 -9.56
CA PHE A 108 15.18 -10.60 -8.85
C PHE A 108 16.37 -11.36 -8.27
N SER A 109 17.53 -10.72 -8.18
CA SER A 109 18.65 -11.25 -7.38
C SER A 109 18.22 -11.43 -5.92
N GLU A 110 18.81 -12.40 -5.21
CA GLU A 110 18.56 -12.64 -3.78
C GLU A 110 18.65 -11.36 -2.93
N VAL A 111 19.76 -10.61 -3.06
CA VAL A 111 19.94 -9.30 -2.42
C VAL A 111 18.80 -8.33 -2.75
N GLY A 112 18.30 -8.37 -3.99
CA GLY A 112 17.20 -7.52 -4.43
C GLY A 112 15.86 -7.93 -3.83
N VAL A 113 15.63 -9.22 -3.58
CA VAL A 113 14.44 -9.71 -2.89
C VAL A 113 14.48 -9.31 -1.42
N GLU A 114 15.60 -9.52 -0.73
CA GLU A 114 15.77 -9.12 0.68
C GLU A 114 15.55 -7.62 0.87
N GLU A 115 16.12 -6.83 -0.03
CA GLU A 115 15.93 -5.39 -0.10
C GLU A 115 14.44 -5.02 -0.20
N LEU A 116 13.76 -5.50 -1.25
CA LEU A 116 12.35 -5.20 -1.48
C LEU A 116 11.46 -5.69 -0.32
N ALA A 117 11.72 -6.89 0.21
CA ALA A 117 11.00 -7.46 1.35
C ALA A 117 11.14 -6.61 2.61
N GLY A 118 12.35 -6.06 2.85
CA GLY A 118 12.62 -5.15 3.97
C GLY A 118 11.82 -3.85 3.88
N LEU A 119 11.83 -3.19 2.71
CA LEU A 119 10.99 -2.00 2.48
C LEU A 119 9.51 -2.34 2.64
N HIS A 120 9.08 -3.45 2.05
CA HIS A 120 7.69 -3.88 2.08
C HIS A 120 7.18 -4.10 3.51
N SER A 121 7.99 -4.72 4.37
CA SER A 121 7.66 -4.90 5.80
C SER A 121 7.54 -3.56 6.54
N GLN A 122 8.39 -2.59 6.21
CA GLN A 122 8.28 -1.24 6.76
C GLN A 122 7.03 -0.51 6.23
N LEU A 123 6.65 -0.73 4.97
CA LEU A 123 5.43 -0.16 4.39
C LEU A 123 4.17 -0.65 5.11
N ILE A 124 4.06 -1.96 5.36
CA ILE A 124 2.97 -2.56 6.15
C ILE A 124 2.91 -1.93 7.56
N SER A 125 4.06 -1.82 8.23
CA SER A 125 4.13 -1.22 9.56
C SER A 125 3.66 0.24 9.56
N ASN A 126 4.02 0.99 8.51
CA ASN A 126 3.61 2.39 8.34
C ASN A 126 2.12 2.53 8.01
N LEU A 127 1.54 1.60 7.23
CA LEU A 127 0.10 1.55 6.98
C LEU A 127 -0.65 1.36 8.31
N ARG A 128 -0.28 0.33 9.08
CA ARG A 128 -0.90 0.02 10.39
C ARG A 128 -0.80 1.20 11.36
N LEU A 129 0.35 1.88 11.42
CA LEU A 129 0.52 3.11 12.21
C LEU A 129 -0.38 4.24 11.69
N GLY A 130 -0.49 4.41 10.37
CA GLY A 130 -1.38 5.39 9.74
C GLY A 130 -2.86 5.17 10.08
N LEU A 131 -3.32 3.92 10.04
CA LEU A 131 -4.69 3.55 10.43
C LEU A 131 -4.93 3.80 11.93
N SER A 132 -3.94 3.51 12.78
CA SER A 132 -4.00 3.82 14.21
C SER A 132 -4.12 5.34 14.47
N VAL A 133 -3.35 6.16 13.76
CA VAL A 133 -3.44 7.63 13.83
C VAL A 133 -4.80 8.11 13.35
N PHE A 134 -5.34 7.56 12.25
CA PHE A 134 -6.65 7.92 11.74
C PHE A 134 -7.78 7.58 12.72
N LEU A 135 -7.67 6.49 13.47
CA LEU A 135 -8.65 6.08 14.47
C LEU A 135 -8.57 6.93 15.74
N SER A 136 -7.36 7.13 16.27
CA SER A 136 -7.14 7.71 17.61
C SER A 136 -6.94 9.22 17.62
N ALA A 137 -6.55 9.82 16.49
CA ALA A 137 -6.03 11.19 16.40
C ALA A 137 -4.86 11.47 17.37
N ASP A 138 -4.13 10.43 17.78
CA ASP A 138 -3.00 10.56 18.70
C ASP A 138 -1.83 11.33 18.06
N LYS A 139 -1.42 12.41 18.72
CA LYS A 139 -0.38 13.32 18.24
C LYS A 139 1.00 12.67 18.28
N GLU A 140 1.26 11.78 19.22
CA GLU A 140 2.56 11.11 19.31
C GLU A 140 2.74 10.12 18.17
N SER A 141 1.74 9.27 17.93
CA SER A 141 1.67 8.36 16.79
C SER A 141 1.75 9.10 15.46
N ALA A 142 1.10 10.26 15.33
CA ALA A 142 1.19 11.09 14.12
C ALA A 142 2.62 11.60 13.88
N ARG A 143 3.31 12.06 14.93
CA ARG A 143 4.74 12.46 14.83
C ARG A 143 5.63 11.28 14.49
N GLN A 144 5.36 10.10 15.06
CA GLN A 144 6.06 8.87 14.72
C GLN A 144 5.88 8.52 13.25
N LEU A 145 4.66 8.58 12.72
CA LEU A 145 4.36 8.30 11.31
C LEU A 145 5.16 9.23 10.37
N LEU A 146 5.28 10.52 10.69
CA LEU A 146 6.10 11.45 9.93
C LEU A 146 7.61 11.12 9.97
N ARG A 147 8.11 10.60 11.10
CA ARG A 147 9.50 10.12 11.22
C ARG A 147 9.70 8.86 10.38
N GLU A 148 8.80 7.90 10.45
CA GLU A 148 8.89 6.67 9.67
C GLU A 148 8.75 6.92 8.17
N LYS A 149 7.90 7.85 7.73
CA LYS A 149 7.86 8.30 6.32
C LYS A 149 9.22 8.81 5.84
N ARG A 150 9.92 9.61 6.65
CA ARG A 150 11.27 10.11 6.30
C ARG A 150 12.29 8.97 6.26
N ARG A 151 12.22 8.04 7.22
CA ARG A 151 13.11 6.87 7.28
C ARG A 151 12.91 5.96 6.07
N PHE A 152 11.66 5.67 5.71
CA PHE A 152 11.29 4.89 4.54
C PHE A 152 11.88 5.48 3.26
N ARG A 153 11.69 6.80 3.02
CA ARG A 153 12.28 7.51 1.87
C ARG A 153 13.80 7.50 1.84
N ALA A 154 14.45 7.56 3.01
CA ALA A 154 15.92 7.47 3.08
C ALA A 154 16.41 6.05 2.80
N GLN A 155 15.64 5.03 3.16
CA GLN A 155 15.95 3.62 2.87
C GLN A 155 15.78 3.31 1.38
N GLU A 156 14.66 3.73 0.79
CA GLU A 156 14.37 3.65 -0.66
C GLU A 156 15.54 4.22 -1.49
N ARG A 157 15.97 5.46 -1.19
CA ARG A 157 17.10 6.09 -1.90
C ARG A 157 18.41 5.29 -1.78
N ARG A 158 18.74 4.81 -0.57
CA ARG A 158 19.96 4.02 -0.35
C ARG A 158 19.96 2.74 -1.18
N MET A 159 18.81 2.08 -1.28
CA MET A 159 18.67 0.85 -2.05
C MET A 159 18.69 1.09 -3.55
N ALA A 160 18.11 2.20 -4.03
CA ALA A 160 18.26 2.61 -5.42
C ALA A 160 19.74 2.81 -5.79
N HIS A 161 20.54 3.44 -4.93
CA HIS A 161 21.98 3.55 -5.14
C HIS A 161 22.69 2.19 -5.11
N ALA A 162 22.35 1.31 -4.15
CA ALA A 162 22.91 -0.04 -4.08
C ALA A 162 22.57 -0.87 -5.33
N HIS A 163 21.36 -0.72 -5.87
CA HIS A 163 20.94 -1.33 -7.12
C HIS A 163 21.81 -0.85 -8.30
N VAL A 164 22.04 0.46 -8.44
CA VAL A 164 22.94 1.00 -9.47
C VAL A 164 24.35 0.41 -9.37
N SER A 165 24.90 0.24 -8.16
CA SER A 165 26.19 -0.43 -7.97
C SER A 165 26.18 -1.90 -8.42
N ARG A 166 25.06 -2.62 -8.27
CA ARG A 166 24.92 -4.00 -8.81
C ARG A 166 24.87 -4.01 -10.34
N LEU A 167 24.24 -3.02 -10.96
CA LEU A 167 24.26 -2.86 -12.42
C LEU A 167 25.68 -2.65 -12.94
N GLN A 168 26.48 -1.80 -12.27
CA GLN A 168 27.89 -1.58 -12.63
C GLN A 168 28.75 -2.86 -12.54
N ARG A 169 28.42 -3.74 -11.58
CA ARG A 169 29.06 -5.06 -11.42
C ARG A 169 28.54 -6.13 -12.38
N LYS A 170 27.65 -5.77 -13.32
CA LYS A 170 27.08 -6.66 -14.33
C LYS A 170 26.35 -7.87 -13.75
N ILE A 171 25.67 -7.71 -12.61
CA ILE A 171 24.82 -8.76 -12.05
C ILE A 171 23.62 -8.97 -13.00
N VAL A 172 23.57 -10.11 -13.68
CA VAL A 172 22.60 -10.40 -14.76
C VAL A 172 21.17 -10.22 -14.27
N GLN A 173 20.80 -10.84 -13.14
CA GLN A 173 19.45 -10.73 -12.59
C GLN A 173 19.07 -9.26 -12.31
N SER A 174 20.00 -8.46 -11.77
CA SER A 174 19.75 -7.05 -11.50
C SER A 174 19.52 -6.23 -12.77
N ILE A 175 20.24 -6.53 -13.87
CA ILE A 175 20.04 -5.89 -15.17
C ILE A 175 18.68 -6.28 -15.74
N GLU A 176 18.37 -7.57 -15.76
CA GLU A 176 17.15 -8.11 -16.35
C GLU A 176 15.87 -7.65 -15.64
N THR A 177 15.96 -7.35 -14.34
CA THR A 177 14.82 -6.90 -13.53
C THR A 177 14.85 -5.42 -13.18
N SER A 178 15.81 -4.64 -13.71
CA SER A 178 16.11 -3.29 -13.21
C SER A 178 14.90 -2.34 -13.23
N SER A 179 14.18 -2.27 -14.36
CA SER A 179 13.00 -1.41 -14.47
C SER A 179 11.95 -1.76 -13.43
N LEU A 180 11.67 -3.04 -13.20
CA LEU A 180 10.65 -3.44 -12.21
C LEU A 180 11.15 -3.31 -10.76
N HIS A 181 12.46 -3.40 -10.53
CA HIS A 181 13.04 -3.24 -9.20
C HIS A 181 13.00 -1.78 -8.72
N LEU A 182 13.05 -0.82 -9.64
CA LEU A 182 13.08 0.62 -9.35
C LEU A 182 11.71 1.32 -9.48
N GLU A 183 10.72 0.67 -10.10
CA GLU A 183 9.32 1.13 -10.16
C GLU A 183 8.59 1.00 -8.82
#